data_AF-A0AAJ6NVY7-F1
#
_entry.id   AF-A0AAJ6NVY7-F1
#
_cell.length_a   1.000
_cell.length_b   1.000
_cell.length_c   1.000
_cell.angle_alpha   90.00
_cell.angle_beta   90.00
_cell.angle_gamma   90.00
#
_symmetry.space_group_name_H-M   'P 1'
#
loop_
_entity.id
_entity.type
_entity.pdbx_description
1 polymer ?
#
loop_
_entity_poly.entity_id
_entity_poly.type
_entity_poly.pdbx_seq_one_letter_code
_entity_poly.pdbx_strand_id
1 'polypeptide(L)'
;MPYDLILCPGQNCPIKQNCYRFTAEILGRQDFLVEAPYSFITNSCEHFISNRPDENKIRIKAYEIWQNMGYPSGKSVEHWLQAEKELVELKTQLY
;
A
#
# COMPACT_ATOMS: atom_id res chain seq x y z
N MET A 1 8.11 -4.44 -13.07
CA MET A 1 8.21 -3.19 -13.86
C MET A 1 6.97 -2.32 -13.65
N PRO A 2 6.91 -1.50 -12.58
CA PRO A 2 5.78 -0.60 -12.32
C PRO A 2 5.98 0.70 -13.13
N TYR A 3 6.15 0.61 -14.45
CA TYR A 3 6.65 1.74 -15.25
C TYR A 3 5.64 2.86 -15.50
N ASP A 4 4.34 2.63 -15.27
CA ASP A 4 3.29 3.63 -15.52
C ASP A 4 2.73 4.25 -14.22
N LEU A 5 3.56 4.38 -13.19
CA LEU A 5 3.18 5.11 -11.97
C LEU A 5 3.66 6.56 -12.06
N ILE A 6 2.73 7.49 -12.31
CA ILE A 6 3.01 8.93 -12.18
C ILE A 6 3.18 9.27 -10.68
N LEU A 7 4.33 9.78 -10.31
CA LEU A 7 4.67 10.12 -8.94
C LEU A 7 3.98 11.42 -8.50
N CYS A 8 3.84 11.63 -7.19
CA CYS A 8 3.20 12.80 -6.62
C CYS A 8 4.22 13.60 -5.81
N PRO A 9 4.33 14.93 -5.99
CA PRO A 9 5.26 15.76 -5.23
C PRO A 9 4.84 15.90 -3.75
N GLY A 10 3.59 15.58 -3.40
CA GLY A 10 3.10 15.56 -2.02
C GLY A 10 3.00 16.93 -1.35
N GLN A 11 3.02 18.03 -2.11
CA GLN A 11 2.91 19.39 -1.59
C GLN A 11 1.62 19.58 -0.78
N ASN A 12 1.76 20.06 0.45
CA ASN A 12 0.67 20.29 1.42
C ASN A 12 -0.26 19.10 1.70
N CYS A 13 0.07 17.87 1.26
CA CYS A 13 -0.78 16.70 1.46
C CYS A 13 -0.54 16.05 2.83
N PRO A 14 -1.53 15.98 3.74
CA PRO A 14 -1.38 15.40 5.07
C PRO A 14 -1.22 13.87 5.04
N ILE A 15 -1.73 13.22 3.99
CA ILE A 15 -1.71 11.75 3.84
C ILE A 15 -0.54 11.23 2.98
N LYS A 16 0.40 12.11 2.60
CA LYS A 16 1.48 11.77 1.65
C LYS A 16 2.33 10.57 2.09
N GLN A 17 2.59 10.42 3.40
CA GLN A 17 3.39 9.31 3.94
C GLN A 17 2.71 7.94 3.75
N ASN A 18 1.39 7.93 3.55
CA ASN A 18 0.61 6.72 3.32
C ASN A 18 0.31 6.50 1.83
N CYS A 19 0.80 7.38 0.94
CA CYS A 19 0.51 7.34 -0.48
C CYS A 19 1.71 6.82 -1.28
N TYR A 20 1.52 5.72 -1.99
CA TYR A 20 2.55 5.08 -2.81
C TYR A 20 3.08 5.99 -3.92
N ARG A 21 2.26 6.91 -4.46
CA ARG A 21 2.75 7.89 -5.46
C ARG A 21 3.83 8.82 -4.90
N PHE A 22 3.85 9.06 -3.58
CA PHE A 22 4.85 9.91 -2.93
C PHE A 22 6.03 9.09 -2.39
N THR A 23 5.77 7.88 -1.87
CA THR A 23 6.81 7.06 -1.22
C THR A 23 7.49 6.07 -2.15
N ALA A 24 7.03 5.90 -3.39
CA ALA A 24 7.70 5.06 -4.37
C ALA A 24 9.10 5.59 -4.67
N GLU A 25 10.03 4.67 -4.88
CA GLU A 25 11.40 4.99 -5.27
C GLU A 25 11.44 5.55 -6.70
N ILE A 26 12.27 6.57 -6.92
CA ILE A 26 12.45 7.18 -8.24
C ILE A 26 13.44 6.34 -9.03
N LEU A 27 12.96 5.56 -9.99
CA LEU A 27 13.76 4.68 -10.83
C LEU A 27 13.84 5.21 -12.25
N GLY A 28 15.00 5.77 -12.62
CA GLY A 28 15.26 6.26 -13.97
C GLY A 28 14.39 7.46 -14.35
N ARG A 29 13.72 7.40 -15.51
CA ARG A 29 12.80 8.45 -15.98
C ARG A 29 11.38 8.09 -15.55
N GLN A 30 10.82 8.87 -14.63
CA GLN A 30 9.42 8.78 -14.21
C GLN A 30 8.77 10.16 -14.24
N ASP A 31 7.48 10.18 -14.55
CA ASP A 31 6.68 11.40 -14.61
C ASP A 31 6.14 11.77 -13.22
N PHE A 32 5.95 13.06 -13.00
CA PHE A 32 5.40 13.61 -11.77
C PHE A 32 4.13 14.40 -12.07
N LEU A 33 3.17 14.33 -11.14
CA LEU A 33 2.08 15.29 -11.09
C LEU A 33 2.64 16.68 -10.85
N VAL A 34 2.11 17.67 -11.57
CA VAL A 34 2.54 19.08 -11.43
C VAL A 34 2.26 19.57 -10.00
N GLU A 35 1.10 19.21 -9.44
CA GLU A 35 0.68 19.54 -8.09
C GLU A 35 0.02 18.33 -7.40
N ALA A 36 -0.05 18.36 -6.07
CA ALA A 36 -0.73 17.30 -5.33
C ALA A 36 -2.26 17.45 -5.48
N PRO A 37 -2.99 16.43 -5.97
CA PRO A 37 -4.44 16.52 -6.21
C PRO A 37 -5.27 16.33 -4.93
N TYR A 38 -4.68 16.64 -3.76
CA TYR A 38 -5.35 16.51 -2.48
C TYR A 38 -6.32 17.69 -2.29
N SER A 39 -7.60 17.38 -2.03
CA SER A 39 -8.61 18.38 -1.75
C SER A 39 -8.77 18.57 -0.24
N PHE A 40 -8.50 19.78 0.22
CA PHE A 40 -8.75 20.18 1.62
C PHE A 40 -10.23 20.32 1.95
N ILE A 41 -11.09 20.51 0.93
CA ILE A 41 -12.54 20.65 1.12
C ILE A 41 -13.14 19.29 1.49
N THR A 42 -12.71 18.23 0.78
CA THR A 42 -13.25 16.88 0.95
C THR A 42 -12.37 15.99 1.83
N ASN A 43 -11.22 16.50 2.30
CA ASN A 43 -10.19 15.75 3.03
C ASN A 43 -9.81 14.43 2.35
N SER A 44 -9.75 14.44 1.02
CA SER A 44 -9.53 13.26 0.20
C SER A 44 -8.69 13.56 -1.05
N CYS A 45 -8.13 12.51 -1.63
CA CYS A 45 -7.35 12.58 -2.87
C CYS A 45 -7.78 11.44 -3.78
N GLU A 46 -8.30 11.77 -4.97
CA GLU A 46 -8.78 10.78 -5.95
C GLU A 46 -7.64 9.91 -6.50
N HIS A 47 -6.41 10.44 -6.49
CA HIS A 47 -5.22 9.73 -6.94
C HIS A 47 -4.48 9.02 -5.80
N PHE A 48 -5.08 8.92 -4.61
CA PHE A 48 -4.49 8.24 -3.47
C PHE A 48 -4.30 6.74 -3.76
N ILE A 49 -3.08 6.26 -3.57
CA ILE A 49 -2.75 4.83 -3.66
C ILE A 49 -2.17 4.45 -2.30
N SER A 50 -2.82 3.57 -1.57
CA SER A 50 -2.35 3.17 -0.25
C SER A 50 -1.00 2.45 -0.32
N ASN A 51 -0.12 2.77 0.62
CA ASN A 51 1.09 1.98 0.89
C ASN A 51 0.75 0.60 1.44
N ARG A 52 -0.37 0.48 2.13
CA ARG A 52 -0.84 -0.78 2.66
C ARG A 52 -1.39 -1.67 1.54
N PRO A 53 -1.22 -3.00 1.65
CA PRO A 53 -1.89 -3.94 0.76
C PRO A 53 -3.40 -3.78 0.84
N ASP A 54 -4.10 -4.19 -0.21
CA ASP A 54 -5.56 -4.25 -0.20
C ASP A 54 -6.07 -5.18 0.91
N GLU A 55 -7.10 -4.74 1.63
CA GLU A 55 -7.66 -5.48 2.76
C GLU A 55 -8.11 -6.90 2.37
N ASN A 56 -8.68 -7.08 1.17
CA ASN A 56 -9.08 -8.40 0.71
C ASN A 56 -7.90 -9.33 0.50
N LYS A 57 -6.76 -8.80 0.03
CA LYS A 57 -5.52 -9.57 -0.10
C LYS A 57 -4.99 -9.99 1.27
N ILE A 58 -5.00 -9.07 2.25
CA ILE A 58 -4.61 -9.38 3.63
C ILE A 58 -5.50 -10.46 4.20
N ARG A 59 -6.82 -10.36 4.02
CA ARG A 59 -7.79 -11.35 4.49
C ARG A 59 -7.55 -12.74 3.90
N ILE A 60 -7.36 -12.83 2.58
CA ILE A 60 -7.08 -14.11 1.90
C ILE A 60 -5.79 -14.72 2.44
N LYS A 61 -4.72 -13.93 2.50
CA LYS A 61 -3.41 -14.39 2.98
C LYS A 61 -3.43 -14.79 4.46
N ALA A 62 -4.17 -14.05 5.31
CA ALA A 62 -4.35 -14.38 6.72
C ALA A 62 -5.11 -15.70 6.89
N TYR A 63 -6.12 -15.95 6.04
CA TYR A 63 -6.85 -17.21 6.01
C TYR A 63 -5.93 -18.37 5.60
N GLU A 64 -5.10 -18.19 4.56
CA GLU A 64 -4.11 -19.19 4.15
C GLU A 64 -3.11 -19.50 5.27
N ILE A 65 -2.60 -18.49 5.98
CA ILE A 65 -1.71 -18.67 7.14
C ILE A 65 -2.41 -19.49 8.22
N TRP A 66 -3.66 -19.15 8.54
CA TRP A 66 -4.46 -19.86 9.54
C TRP A 66 -4.69 -21.34 9.16
N GLN A 67 -4.99 -21.62 7.89
CA GLN A 67 -5.14 -22.99 7.39
C GLN A 67 -3.83 -23.78 7.49
N ASN A 68 -2.70 -23.18 7.09
CA ASN A 68 -1.39 -23.82 7.15
C ASN A 68 -0.92 -24.10 8.58
N MET A 69 -1.37 -23.30 9.55
CA MET A 69 -1.07 -23.52 10.97
C MET A 69 -1.96 -24.56 11.65
N GLY A 70 -2.89 -25.19 10.92
CA GLY A 70 -3.77 -26.23 11.46
C GLY A 70 -4.94 -25.67 12.27
N TYR A 71 -5.47 -24.51 11.88
CA TYR A 71 -6.69 -23.92 12.44
C TYR A 71 -6.61 -23.51 13.92
N PRO A 72 -5.54 -22.81 14.36
CA PRO A 72 -5.44 -22.34 15.74
C PRO A 72 -6.56 -21.34 16.08
N SER A 73 -7.13 -21.45 17.28
CA SER A 73 -8.13 -20.51 17.79
C SER A 73 -7.47 -19.30 18.47
N GLY A 74 -8.09 -18.13 18.41
CA GLY A 74 -7.68 -16.93 19.14
C GLY A 74 -6.51 -16.13 18.58
N LYS A 75 -5.96 -16.50 17.41
CA LYS A 75 -4.78 -15.85 16.79
C LYS A 75 -5.09 -15.05 15.53
N SER A 76 -6.35 -14.69 15.31
CA SER A 76 -6.80 -13.99 14.10
C SER A 76 -6.03 -12.69 13.83
N VAL A 77 -5.75 -11.90 14.87
CA VAL A 77 -4.98 -10.65 14.76
C VAL A 77 -3.53 -10.91 14.38
N GLU A 78 -2.89 -11.93 14.96
CA GLU A 78 -1.51 -12.30 14.64
C GLU A 78 -1.40 -12.73 13.16
N HIS A 79 -2.33 -13.55 12.68
CA HIS A 79 -2.36 -13.98 11.28
C HIS A 79 -2.60 -12.82 10.32
N TRP A 80 -3.43 -11.84 10.72
CA TRP A 80 -3.66 -10.64 9.94
C TRP A 80 -2.40 -9.78 9.79
N LEU A 81 -1.72 -9.51 10.91
CA LEU A 81 -0.48 -8.72 10.92
C LEU A 81 0.63 -9.42 10.14
N GLN A 82 0.72 -10.75 10.25
CA GLN A 82 1.66 -11.56 9.48
C GLN A 82 1.36 -11.46 7.97
N ALA A 83 0.09 -11.58 7.58
CA ALA A 83 -0.33 -11.43 6.19
C ALA A 83 -0.02 -10.04 5.61
N GLU A 84 -0.30 -8.98 6.37
CA GLU A 84 0.03 -7.61 5.96
C GLU A 84 1.53 -7.47 5.70
N LYS A 85 2.37 -7.97 6.62
CA LYS A 85 3.82 -7.91 6.51
C LYS A 85 4.35 -8.68 5.30
N GLU A 86 3.89 -9.92 5.09
CA GLU A 86 4.28 -10.72 3.93
C GLU A 86 3.87 -10.06 2.61
N LEU A 87 2.68 -9.46 2.54
CA LEU A 87 2.22 -8.78 1.33
C LEU A 87 2.99 -7.49 1.04
N VAL A 88 3.38 -6.74 2.07
CA VAL A 88 4.26 -5.57 1.90
C VAL A 88 5.64 -6.01 1.38
N GLU A 89 6.22 -7.06 1.98
CA GLU A 89 7.54 -7.56 1.56
C GLU A 89 7.54 -8.13 0.14
N LEU A 90 6.50 -8.89 -0.23
CA LEU A 90 6.31 -9.37 -1.61
C LEU A 90 6.16 -8.23 -2.60
N LYS A 91 5.43 -7.17 -2.23
CA LYS A 91 5.34 -5.96 -3.06
C LYS A 91 6.72 -5.35 -3.24
N THR A 92 7.56 -5.29 -2.21
CA THR A 92 8.93 -4.75 -2.34
C THR A 92 9.87 -5.66 -3.13
N GLN A 93 9.73 -6.99 -3.07
CA GLN A 93 10.63 -7.96 -3.74
C GLN A 93 10.27 -8.23 -5.21
N LEU A 94 9.01 -8.04 -5.60
CA LEU A 94 8.54 -8.25 -6.98
C LEU A 94 8.75 -7.02 -7.89
N TYR A 95 9.38 -5.96 -7.38
CA TYR A 95 9.62 -4.72 -8.14
C TYR A 95 11.10 -4.31 -8.13
#